data_AF-A0A9R0QWH8-F1
#
_entry.id   AF-A0A9R0QWH8-F1
#
_cell.length_a   1.000
_cell.length_b   1.000
_cell.length_c   1.000
_cell.angle_alpha   90.00
_cell.angle_beta   90.00
_cell.angle_gamma   90.00
#
_symmetry.space_group_name_H-M   'P 1'
#
loop_
_entity.id
_entity.type
_entity.pdbx_description
1 polymer ?
#
loop_
_entity_poly.entity_id
_entity_poly.type
_entity_poly.pdbx_seq_one_letter_code
_entity_poly.pdbx_strand_id
1 'polypeptide(L)'
;MVTDGIHAFLFNSGDPSTAASAFMRILGEKGLLDTAYSVALEGKLLSKNMLAYDCIVAHVKLLESVLHYPSDARLPLSFSQVKERTWLWDPFESKAALGNSSSEDKRHIHIRIAGILLGESAQSNWTIDSDSNDTSSYDYPSQSDWDDLSEVEIFEDIEMREMEEIDERVEKPLLTWDEVYRNARKSERMKPEGNERDEGELERTGQPVCIYEIYRGEGAWPFLHHGSLYRGITLSKGGRRPRSDDVDAVMRLSVLEDTYYRDLLCEFGAMFAIANRIDTVHKLPWIGFQSWRAAGRKVSLSESAEETLEKTMAEENHEDVIYYWVPMDTDQTSNFWSMCDCLNAGHCRTLFEDAFRNMYGLPEGVAALPPMPNDGDYWSTLHSWVMPTPSFLKFIMFTRMFVDSLHSLNGNNTEPASCLLGASLPQKRHCYCRILEILVNIWAYHSGRKMVYLNPVTGESKEQHLREERNEMWVKFFDFTLLKSMDEDLAEEADDGMHPGKDQWLWPLTGQVFWPGIADREREEKYIKKLDKKLKSKVKLLERQKLGYKQKPLGQ
;
A
#
# COMPACT_ATOMS: atom_id res chain seq x y z
N MET A 1 5.96 -42.55 2.57
CA MET A 1 6.06 -43.37 1.34
C MET A 1 5.67 -44.79 1.72
N VAL A 2 4.82 -45.47 0.93
CA VAL A 2 4.33 -46.83 1.22
C VAL A 2 5.32 -47.85 0.62
N THR A 3 5.60 -48.93 1.35
CA THR A 3 6.57 -49.97 0.93
C THR A 3 5.87 -51.32 0.87
N ASP A 4 6.02 -52.05 -0.26
CA ASP A 4 5.39 -53.36 -0.45
C ASP A 4 5.82 -54.37 0.62
N GLY A 5 4.85 -55.11 1.15
CA GLY A 5 5.08 -56.16 2.14
C GLY A 5 5.48 -55.66 3.54
N ILE A 6 5.55 -54.34 3.75
CA ILE A 6 5.82 -53.72 5.05
C ILE A 6 4.60 -52.91 5.49
N HIS A 7 4.15 -51.95 4.68
CA HIS A 7 3.04 -51.05 5.03
C HIS A 7 1.73 -51.42 4.33
N ALA A 8 1.83 -52.03 3.14
CA ALA A 8 0.70 -52.51 2.34
C ALA A 8 1.20 -53.57 1.34
N PHE A 9 0.28 -54.28 0.70
CA PHE A 9 0.57 -55.10 -0.47
C PHE A 9 0.28 -54.30 -1.74
N LEU A 10 1.31 -54.01 -2.51
CA LEU A 10 1.21 -53.27 -3.76
C LEU A 10 0.99 -54.25 -4.92
N PHE A 11 0.18 -53.84 -5.89
CA PHE A 11 -0.03 -54.59 -7.13
C PHE A 11 0.00 -53.63 -8.31
N ASN A 12 0.25 -54.17 -9.50
CA ASN A 12 0.28 -53.38 -10.71
C ASN A 12 -1.14 -53.26 -11.29
N SER A 13 -1.61 -52.03 -11.50
CA SER A 13 -2.94 -51.77 -12.08
C SER A 13 -3.08 -52.30 -13.51
N GLY A 14 -1.97 -52.45 -14.24
CA GLY A 14 -1.94 -52.99 -15.60
C GLY A 14 -1.93 -54.53 -15.70
N ASP A 15 -1.78 -55.24 -14.57
CA ASP A 15 -1.70 -56.71 -14.57
C ASP A 15 -2.56 -57.33 -13.44
N PRO A 16 -3.75 -57.86 -13.77
CA PRO A 16 -4.64 -58.50 -12.81
C PRO A 16 -4.03 -59.69 -12.05
N SER A 17 -3.01 -60.34 -12.62
CA SER A 17 -2.35 -61.49 -11.99
C SER A 17 -1.54 -61.08 -10.75
N THR A 18 -1.04 -59.83 -10.72
CA THR A 18 -0.33 -59.28 -9.56
C THR A 18 -1.27 -58.96 -8.40
N ALA A 19 -2.51 -58.57 -8.69
CA ALA A 19 -3.55 -58.38 -7.67
C ALA A 19 -3.95 -59.72 -7.03
N ALA A 20 -4.15 -60.76 -7.84
CA ALA A 20 -4.41 -62.11 -7.32
C ALA A 20 -3.26 -62.61 -6.43
N SER A 21 -2.01 -62.37 -6.85
CA SER A 21 -0.82 -62.71 -6.07
C SER A 21 -0.75 -61.94 -4.74
N ALA A 22 -1.16 -60.67 -4.72
CA ALA A 22 -1.25 -59.88 -3.49
C ALA A 22 -2.32 -60.43 -2.54
N PHE A 23 -3.49 -60.84 -3.04
CA PHE A 23 -4.53 -61.46 -2.21
C PHE A 23 -4.10 -62.81 -1.61
N MET A 24 -3.33 -63.62 -2.36
CA MET A 24 -2.78 -64.88 -1.85
C MET A 24 -1.76 -64.66 -0.71
N ARG A 25 -1.09 -63.49 -0.66
CA ARG A 25 -0.20 -63.10 0.45
C ARG A 25 -0.96 -62.64 1.70
N ILE A 26 -2.26 -62.37 1.57
CA ILE A 26 -3.16 -61.91 2.64
C ILE A 26 -3.98 -63.09 3.19
N LEU A 27 -4.50 -63.94 2.30
CA LEU A 27 -5.47 -64.99 2.61
C LEU A 27 -4.82 -66.38 2.64
N GLY A 28 -4.89 -67.05 3.78
CA GLY A 28 -4.57 -68.47 3.94
C GLY A 28 -5.83 -69.35 3.95
N GLU A 29 -5.64 -70.68 4.00
CA GLU A 29 -6.75 -71.67 3.94
C GLU A 29 -7.81 -71.52 5.03
N LYS A 30 -7.49 -70.88 6.17
CA LYS A 30 -8.38 -70.73 7.34
C LYS A 30 -8.60 -69.28 7.79
N GLY A 31 -8.17 -68.28 7.01
CA GLY A 31 -8.30 -66.87 7.37
C GLY A 31 -7.13 -66.00 6.94
N LEU A 32 -6.96 -64.85 7.59
CA LEU A 32 -5.83 -63.95 7.33
C LEU A 32 -4.51 -64.56 7.81
N LEU A 33 -3.45 -64.42 7.02
CA LEU A 33 -2.09 -64.81 7.41
C LEU A 33 -1.51 -63.84 8.45
N ASP A 34 -0.61 -64.31 9.32
CA ASP A 34 0.09 -63.47 10.32
C ASP A 34 0.84 -62.30 9.68
N THR A 35 1.35 -62.50 8.46
CA THR A 35 1.97 -61.46 7.64
C THR A 35 1.00 -60.32 7.33
N ALA A 36 -0.28 -60.62 7.11
CA ALA A 36 -1.30 -59.60 6.86
C ALA A 36 -1.57 -58.76 8.12
N TYR A 37 -1.59 -59.38 9.30
CA TYR A 37 -1.75 -58.65 10.56
C TYR A 37 -0.56 -57.75 10.86
N SER A 38 0.67 -58.24 10.63
CA SER A 38 1.89 -57.45 10.80
C SER A 38 1.92 -56.24 9.86
N VAL A 39 1.64 -56.46 8.57
CA VAL A 39 1.59 -55.38 7.57
C VAL A 39 0.48 -54.36 7.87
N ALA A 40 -0.68 -54.83 8.35
CA ALA A 40 -1.76 -53.92 8.74
C ALA A 40 -1.41 -53.07 9.97
N LEU A 41 -0.64 -53.62 10.92
CA LEU A 41 -0.20 -52.89 12.11
C LEU A 41 0.84 -51.81 11.76
N GLU A 42 1.81 -52.14 10.91
CA GLU A 42 2.77 -51.17 10.35
C GLU A 42 2.08 -50.11 9.49
N GLY A 43 1.08 -50.50 8.68
CA GLY A 43 0.23 -49.57 7.95
C GLY A 43 -0.57 -48.63 8.87
N LYS A 44 -1.09 -49.13 9.99
CA LYS A 44 -1.75 -48.33 11.03
C LYS A 44 -0.78 -47.30 11.63
N LEU A 45 0.46 -47.69 11.92
CA LEU A 45 1.48 -46.76 12.41
C LEU A 45 1.81 -45.67 11.37
N LEU A 46 1.99 -46.05 10.10
CA LEU A 46 2.26 -45.09 9.03
C LEU A 46 1.11 -44.08 8.84
N SER A 47 -0.14 -44.53 8.98
CA SER A 47 -1.33 -43.69 8.82
C SER A 47 -1.50 -42.64 9.93
N LYS A 48 -0.85 -42.81 11.10
CA LYS A 48 -0.86 -41.79 12.15
C LYS A 48 -0.32 -40.45 11.65
N ASN A 49 0.62 -40.46 10.72
CA ASN A 49 1.20 -39.26 10.10
C ASN A 49 0.25 -38.53 9.13
N MET A 50 -0.93 -39.10 8.85
CA MET A 50 -1.96 -38.51 7.98
C MET A 50 -3.20 -38.09 8.78
N LEU A 51 -3.07 -37.92 10.09
CA LEU A 51 -4.17 -37.42 10.90
C LEU A 51 -4.56 -36.01 10.40
N ALA A 52 -5.83 -35.82 10.06
CA ALA A 52 -6.33 -34.53 9.57
C ALA A 52 -6.01 -33.38 10.54
N TYR A 53 -6.03 -33.64 11.85
CA TYR A 53 -5.61 -32.69 12.87
C TYR A 53 -4.15 -32.23 12.68
N ASP A 54 -3.20 -33.15 12.51
CA ASP A 54 -1.79 -32.80 12.32
C ASP A 54 -1.56 -32.03 11.02
N CYS A 55 -2.28 -32.39 9.95
CA CYS A 55 -2.24 -31.66 8.68
C CYS A 55 -2.80 -30.24 8.82
N ILE A 56 -3.94 -30.08 9.49
CA ILE A 56 -4.54 -28.75 9.77
C ILE A 56 -3.57 -27.93 10.63
N VAL A 57 -2.98 -28.52 11.67
CA VAL A 57 -2.03 -27.84 12.55
C VAL A 57 -0.78 -27.39 11.78
N ALA A 58 -0.21 -28.26 10.95
CA ALA A 58 0.94 -27.92 10.12
C ALA A 58 0.61 -26.82 9.11
N HIS A 59 -0.58 -26.87 8.50
CA HIS A 59 -1.05 -25.86 7.57
C HIS A 59 -1.29 -24.51 8.25
N VAL A 60 -1.93 -24.48 9.42
CA VAL A 60 -2.13 -23.24 10.20
C VAL A 60 -0.79 -22.65 10.64
N LYS A 61 0.16 -23.47 11.11
CA LYS A 61 1.53 -22.99 11.44
C LYS A 61 2.25 -22.41 10.22
N LEU A 62 2.05 -22.99 9.05
CA LEU A 62 2.58 -22.47 7.78
C LEU A 62 1.92 -21.15 7.39
N LEU A 63 0.59 -21.04 7.54
CA LEU A 63 -0.13 -19.80 7.27
C LEU A 63 0.28 -18.70 8.24
N GLU A 64 0.48 -19.00 9.53
CA GLU A 64 1.01 -18.05 10.52
C GLU A 64 2.45 -17.61 10.21
N SER A 65 3.27 -18.46 9.57
CA SER A 65 4.67 -18.13 9.23
C SER A 65 4.83 -17.42 7.88
N VAL A 66 3.93 -17.67 6.92
CA VAL A 66 4.00 -17.13 5.55
C VAL A 66 3.13 -15.88 5.39
N LEU A 67 1.93 -15.86 5.97
CA LEU A 67 0.99 -14.75 5.82
C LEU A 67 1.26 -13.65 6.84
N HIS A 68 1.56 -12.46 6.32
CA HIS A 68 1.63 -11.25 7.10
C HIS A 68 0.23 -10.62 7.16
N TYR A 69 -0.47 -10.88 8.27
CA TYR A 69 -1.80 -10.33 8.47
C TYR A 69 -1.74 -8.83 8.78
N PRO A 70 -2.58 -8.00 8.15
CA PRO A 70 -2.70 -6.59 8.51
C PRO A 70 -3.27 -6.43 9.93
N SER A 71 -3.06 -5.29 10.57
CA SER A 71 -3.37 -5.04 11.99
C SER A 71 -4.84 -5.25 12.38
N ASP A 72 -5.75 -5.12 11.42
CA ASP A 72 -7.21 -5.27 11.45
C ASP A 72 -7.73 -6.65 11.07
N ALA A 73 -6.87 -7.56 10.60
CA ALA A 73 -7.28 -8.93 10.39
C ALA A 73 -7.66 -9.56 11.74
N ARG A 74 -8.89 -10.08 11.83
CA ARG A 74 -9.25 -11.03 12.87
C ARG A 74 -8.40 -12.27 12.66
N LEU A 75 -7.34 -12.39 13.45
CA LEU A 75 -6.47 -13.56 13.40
C LEU A 75 -7.31 -14.81 13.67
N PRO A 76 -7.05 -15.92 12.97
CA PRO A 76 -7.61 -17.20 13.36
C PRO A 76 -7.29 -17.47 14.84
N LEU A 77 -8.15 -18.22 15.51
CA LEU A 77 -7.89 -18.65 16.89
C LEU A 77 -6.53 -19.34 16.95
N SER A 78 -5.73 -18.99 17.96
CA SER A 78 -4.39 -19.56 18.19
C SER A 78 -4.45 -21.09 18.18
N PHE A 79 -3.39 -21.73 17.65
CA PHE A 79 -3.23 -23.19 17.65
C PHE A 79 -3.54 -23.82 19.02
N SER A 80 -3.27 -23.09 20.12
CA SER A 80 -3.51 -23.50 21.51
C SER A 80 -4.97 -23.86 21.81
N GLN A 81 -5.92 -23.43 20.98
CA GLN A 81 -7.36 -23.66 21.15
C GLN A 81 -7.91 -24.79 20.29
N VAL A 82 -7.11 -25.37 19.38
CA VAL A 82 -7.53 -26.53 18.59
C VAL A 82 -7.51 -27.75 19.51
N LYS A 83 -8.68 -28.33 19.78
CA LYS A 83 -8.80 -29.53 20.62
C LYS A 83 -8.08 -30.70 19.94
N GLU A 84 -7.17 -31.33 20.67
CA GLU A 84 -6.50 -32.56 20.25
C GLU A 84 -7.53 -33.61 19.86
N ARG A 85 -7.34 -34.21 18.68
CA ARG A 85 -8.19 -35.30 18.18
C ARG A 85 -7.32 -36.50 17.89
N THR A 86 -7.83 -37.69 18.14
CA THR A 86 -7.16 -38.95 17.86
C THR A 86 -7.93 -39.71 16.79
N TRP A 87 -7.25 -40.66 16.13
CA TRP A 87 -7.89 -41.59 15.21
C TRP A 87 -8.92 -42.46 15.96
N LEU A 88 -10.15 -42.50 15.45
CA LEU A 88 -11.18 -43.43 15.90
C LEU A 88 -10.93 -44.80 15.26
N TRP A 89 -10.13 -45.64 15.90
CA TRP A 89 -9.87 -47.03 15.47
C TRP A 89 -10.96 -48.02 15.87
N ASP A 90 -11.81 -47.64 16.84
CA ASP A 90 -12.90 -48.44 17.41
C ASP A 90 -13.87 -49.08 16.38
N PRO A 91 -14.19 -48.45 15.22
CA PRO A 91 -15.02 -49.09 14.19
C PRO A 91 -14.38 -50.36 13.60
N PHE A 92 -13.05 -50.48 13.66
CA PHE A 92 -12.30 -51.64 13.20
C PHE A 92 -12.01 -52.64 14.32
N GLU A 93 -11.79 -52.15 15.55
CA GLU A 93 -11.49 -52.99 16.72
C GLU A 93 -12.74 -53.70 17.28
N SER A 94 -13.92 -53.07 17.21
CA SER A 94 -15.20 -53.70 17.58
C SER A 94 -15.59 -54.89 16.69
N LYS A 95 -15.01 -55.02 15.49
CA LYS A 95 -15.17 -56.19 14.61
C LYS A 95 -14.26 -57.36 15.01
N ALA A 96 -13.09 -57.10 15.61
CA ALA A 96 -12.18 -58.17 16.06
C ALA A 96 -12.72 -58.89 17.31
N ALA A 97 -13.50 -58.19 18.14
CA ALA A 97 -14.10 -58.74 19.35
C ALA A 97 -15.47 -59.43 19.11
N LEU A 98 -16.10 -59.25 17.95
CA LEU A 98 -17.48 -59.69 17.71
C LEU A 98 -17.54 -60.85 16.69
N GLY A 99 -16.91 -61.95 17.03
CA GLY A 99 -17.01 -63.22 16.31
C GLY A 99 -18.38 -63.90 16.36
N ASN A 100 -19.43 -63.28 16.95
CA ASN A 100 -20.77 -63.87 17.03
C ASN A 100 -21.86 -62.77 17.08
N SER A 101 -22.40 -62.36 15.93
CA SER A 101 -23.82 -62.00 15.78
C SER A 101 -24.15 -61.63 14.32
N SER A 102 -25.15 -62.31 13.78
CA SER A 102 -25.95 -61.95 12.59
C SER A 102 -26.69 -60.61 12.83
N SER A 103 -27.30 -59.89 11.90
CA SER A 103 -27.70 -60.09 10.51
C SER A 103 -27.90 -58.68 9.90
N GLU A 104 -27.73 -58.58 8.59
CA GLU A 104 -28.39 -57.68 7.63
C GLU A 104 -28.29 -56.13 7.70
N ASP A 105 -28.18 -55.44 8.84
CA ASP A 105 -28.21 -53.96 8.83
C ASP A 105 -26.90 -53.29 8.33
N LYS A 106 -25.84 -54.08 8.15
CA LYS A 106 -24.48 -53.60 7.82
C LYS A 106 -24.23 -53.36 6.32
N ARG A 107 -25.11 -53.84 5.42
CA ARG A 107 -24.91 -53.65 3.96
C ARG A 107 -25.15 -52.21 3.50
N HIS A 108 -26.01 -51.44 4.18
CA HIS A 108 -26.36 -50.08 3.75
C HIS A 108 -25.27 -49.03 3.99
N ILE A 109 -24.39 -49.22 4.98
CA ILE A 109 -23.29 -48.28 5.27
C ILE A 109 -22.14 -48.45 4.27
N HIS A 110 -21.87 -49.67 3.80
CA HIS A 110 -20.74 -49.94 2.89
C HIS A 110 -21.00 -49.44 1.46
N ILE A 111 -22.25 -49.44 1.00
CA ILE A 111 -22.63 -48.89 -0.32
C ILE A 111 -22.48 -47.36 -0.35
N ARG A 112 -22.73 -46.66 0.77
CA ARG A 112 -22.55 -45.20 0.85
C ARG A 112 -21.09 -44.75 0.80
N ILE A 113 -20.17 -45.50 1.43
CA ILE A 113 -18.74 -45.15 1.45
C ILE A 113 -18.10 -45.39 0.07
N ALA A 114 -18.50 -46.48 -0.62
CA ALA A 114 -18.05 -46.73 -1.99
C ALA A 114 -18.59 -45.68 -2.99
N GLY A 115 -19.82 -45.18 -2.77
CA GLY A 115 -20.39 -44.10 -3.58
C GLY A 115 -19.71 -42.73 -3.41
N ILE A 116 -19.13 -42.46 -2.23
CA ILE A 116 -18.39 -41.21 -1.95
C ILE A 116 -16.96 -41.26 -2.53
N LEU A 117 -16.36 -42.46 -2.65
CA LEU A 117 -15.03 -42.64 -3.23
C LEU A 117 -15.02 -42.74 -4.77
N LEU A 118 -16.17 -42.99 -5.40
CA LEU A 118 -16.32 -43.15 -6.86
C LEU A 118 -17.18 -42.05 -7.51
N GLY A 119 -17.61 -41.04 -6.75
CA GLY A 119 -18.39 -39.92 -7.25
C GLY A 119 -17.53 -38.69 -7.48
N GLU A 120 -17.52 -38.21 -8.72
CA GLU A 120 -17.06 -36.89 -9.17
C GLU A 120 -15.55 -36.72 -9.43
N SER A 121 -15.03 -37.51 -10.38
CA SER A 121 -14.02 -36.99 -11.31
C SER A 121 -14.67 -35.94 -12.21
N ALA A 122 -14.76 -34.69 -11.73
CA ALA A 122 -14.99 -33.55 -12.61
C ALA A 122 -13.75 -33.37 -13.47
N GLN A 123 -13.77 -33.94 -14.67
CA GLN A 123 -12.88 -33.56 -15.77
C GLN A 123 -13.11 -32.07 -16.06
N SER A 124 -12.23 -31.22 -15.55
CA SER A 124 -12.04 -29.88 -16.10
C SER A 124 -11.13 -30.01 -17.32
N ASN A 125 -11.74 -29.88 -18.50
CA ASN A 125 -11.04 -29.69 -19.75
C ASN A 125 -10.30 -28.35 -19.69
N TRP A 126 -9.00 -28.40 -19.40
CA TRP A 126 -8.09 -27.32 -19.76
C TRP A 126 -7.72 -27.49 -21.23
N THR A 127 -8.41 -26.73 -22.08
CA THR A 127 -7.97 -26.42 -23.44
C THR A 127 -6.65 -25.68 -23.35
N ILE A 128 -5.58 -26.35 -23.76
CA ILE A 128 -4.31 -25.70 -24.12
C ILE A 128 -4.56 -25.06 -25.47
N ASP A 129 -4.74 -23.74 -25.48
CA ASP A 129 -4.74 -22.97 -26.71
C ASP A 129 -3.30 -22.85 -27.20
N SER A 130 -3.12 -23.14 -28.47
CA SER A 130 -1.83 -23.17 -29.16
C SER A 130 -1.49 -21.75 -29.60
N ASP A 131 -0.56 -21.10 -28.89
CA ASP A 131 -0.01 -19.83 -29.34
C ASP A 131 0.87 -20.01 -30.59
N SER A 132 0.60 -19.08 -31.50
CA SER A 132 1.12 -18.90 -32.83
C SER A 132 2.65 -18.72 -32.89
N ASN A 133 3.25 -19.29 -33.93
CA ASN A 133 4.54 -18.88 -34.44
C ASN A 133 4.48 -17.40 -34.89
N ASP A 134 4.97 -16.49 -34.05
CA ASP A 134 5.41 -15.17 -34.49
C ASP A 134 6.93 -15.06 -34.28
N THR A 135 7.66 -15.34 -35.36
CA THR A 135 9.06 -14.98 -35.52
C THR A 135 9.15 -13.47 -35.73
N SER A 136 9.37 -12.70 -34.66
CA SER A 136 9.84 -11.32 -34.78
C SER A 136 11.37 -11.32 -34.94
N SER A 137 11.83 -10.85 -36.10
CA SER A 137 13.25 -10.58 -36.33
C SER A 137 13.66 -9.36 -35.51
N TYR A 138 14.65 -9.51 -34.63
CA TYR A 138 15.33 -8.38 -34.03
C TYR A 138 16.04 -7.59 -35.15
N ASP A 139 15.57 -6.38 -35.43
CA ASP A 139 16.24 -5.43 -36.30
C ASP A 139 17.25 -4.64 -35.44
N TYR A 140 18.53 -4.79 -35.73
CA TYR A 140 19.60 -4.11 -35.00
C TYR A 140 19.85 -2.74 -35.65
N PRO A 141 19.96 -1.65 -34.87
CA PRO A 141 20.18 -0.31 -35.43
C PRO A 141 21.43 -0.24 -36.29
N SER A 142 21.28 0.42 -37.43
CA SER A 142 22.35 0.64 -38.40
C SER A 142 23.19 1.86 -38.03
N GLN A 143 24.38 2.00 -38.62
CA GLN A 143 25.29 3.11 -38.33
C GLN A 143 24.66 4.49 -38.60
N SER A 144 23.70 4.61 -39.54
CA SER A 144 23.01 5.88 -39.80
C SER A 144 22.08 6.31 -38.67
N ASP A 145 21.51 5.35 -37.93
CA ASP A 145 20.62 5.65 -36.79
C ASP A 145 21.42 6.27 -35.61
N TRP A 146 22.72 5.99 -35.55
CA TRP A 146 23.64 6.61 -34.59
C TRP A 146 24.10 8.01 -35.02
N ASP A 147 24.20 8.25 -36.33
CA ASP A 147 24.60 9.54 -36.87
C ASP A 147 23.46 10.57 -36.68
N ASP A 148 22.20 10.17 -36.85
CA ASP A 148 21.02 11.02 -36.62
C ASP A 148 20.88 11.47 -35.16
N LEU A 149 21.20 10.59 -34.19
CA LEU A 149 21.22 10.95 -32.76
C LEU A 149 22.32 11.95 -32.44
N SER A 150 23.47 11.85 -33.13
CA SER A 150 24.58 12.79 -32.93
C SER A 150 24.25 14.19 -33.45
N GLU A 151 23.47 14.31 -34.52
CA GLU A 151 23.02 15.60 -35.05
C GLU A 151 21.97 16.27 -34.14
N VAL A 152 21.08 15.48 -33.52
CA VAL A 152 20.11 15.98 -32.52
C VAL A 152 20.82 16.49 -31.26
N GLU A 153 21.82 15.75 -30.76
CA GLU A 153 22.60 16.16 -29.60
C GLU A 153 23.37 17.47 -29.86
N ILE A 154 23.91 17.66 -31.08
CA ILE A 154 24.57 18.90 -31.49
C ILE A 154 23.57 20.07 -31.59
N PHE A 155 22.36 19.83 -32.08
CA PHE A 155 21.33 20.85 -32.20
C PHE A 155 20.80 21.33 -30.84
N GLU A 156 20.57 20.41 -29.90
CA GLU A 156 20.18 20.73 -28.52
C GLU A 156 21.29 21.53 -27.78
N ASP A 157 22.56 21.20 -28.04
CA ASP A 157 23.71 21.93 -27.48
C ASP A 157 23.84 23.36 -28.03
N ILE A 158 23.38 23.60 -29.27
CA ILE A 158 23.33 24.93 -29.90
C ILE A 158 22.17 25.74 -29.32
N GLU A 159 20.95 25.17 -29.22
CA GLU A 159 19.81 25.83 -28.58
C GLU A 159 20.09 26.20 -27.12
N MET A 160 20.78 25.32 -26.38
CA MET A 160 21.15 25.57 -24.99
C MET A 160 22.12 26.75 -24.86
N ARG A 161 23.10 26.88 -25.77
CA ARG A 161 24.02 28.04 -25.80
C ARG A 161 23.30 29.32 -26.20
N GLU A 162 22.38 29.28 -27.16
CA GLU A 162 21.62 30.46 -27.58
C GLU A 162 20.68 30.95 -26.47
N MET A 163 20.04 30.05 -25.72
CA MET A 163 19.23 30.40 -24.55
C MET A 163 20.07 30.98 -23.39
N GLU A 164 21.28 30.45 -23.15
CA GLU A 164 22.20 31.00 -22.15
C GLU A 164 22.68 32.43 -22.52
N GLU A 165 22.95 32.72 -23.80
CA GLU A 165 23.34 34.06 -24.25
C GLU A 165 22.19 35.09 -24.22
N ILE A 166 20.94 34.63 -24.37
CA ILE A 166 19.74 35.48 -24.26
C ILE A 166 19.47 35.85 -22.79
N ASP A 167 19.72 34.94 -21.84
CA ASP A 167 19.51 35.17 -20.40
C ASP A 167 20.55 36.13 -19.79
N GLU A 168 21.78 36.17 -20.33
CA GLU A 168 22.83 37.12 -19.91
C GLU A 168 22.56 38.59 -20.32
N ARG A 169 21.64 38.84 -21.27
CA ARG A 169 21.32 40.21 -21.76
C ARG A 169 20.10 40.84 -21.08
N VAL A 170 19.44 40.14 -20.16
CA VAL A 170 18.22 40.62 -19.52
C VAL A 170 18.49 40.96 -18.05
N GLU A 171 18.98 42.17 -17.79
CA GLU A 171 18.82 42.77 -16.45
C GLU A 171 17.35 43.13 -16.27
N LYS A 172 16.60 42.29 -15.54
CA LYS A 172 15.21 42.59 -15.16
C LYS A 172 15.10 42.90 -13.66
N PRO A 173 14.30 43.91 -13.29
CA PRO A 173 14.10 44.33 -11.92
C PRO A 173 13.22 43.32 -11.16
N LEU A 174 13.29 43.39 -9.82
CA LEU A 174 12.57 42.63 -8.80
C LEU A 174 11.21 42.08 -9.29
N LEU A 175 11.17 40.77 -9.59
CA LEU A 175 10.01 40.05 -10.12
C LEU A 175 9.09 39.57 -8.98
N THR A 176 7.79 39.52 -9.27
CA THR A 176 6.70 39.16 -8.35
C THR A 176 6.53 37.64 -8.22
N TRP A 177 6.00 37.16 -7.08
CA TRP A 177 5.88 35.74 -6.71
C TRP A 177 5.25 34.82 -7.78
N ASP A 178 4.32 35.32 -8.59
CA ASP A 178 3.68 34.56 -9.68
C ASP A 178 4.65 34.18 -10.82
N GLU A 179 5.70 34.97 -11.06
CA GLU A 179 6.69 34.68 -12.10
C GLU A 179 7.75 33.68 -11.63
N VAL A 180 8.07 33.66 -10.33
CA VAL A 180 8.94 32.62 -9.73
C VAL A 180 8.26 31.26 -9.81
N TYR A 181 6.96 31.21 -9.49
CA TYR A 181 6.15 30.00 -9.61
C TYR A 181 6.02 29.54 -11.07
N ARG A 182 5.85 30.47 -12.02
CA ARG A 182 5.80 30.14 -13.45
C ARG A 182 7.14 29.67 -14.04
N ASN A 183 8.26 30.22 -13.58
CA ASN A 183 9.58 29.88 -14.12
C ASN A 183 10.08 28.53 -13.60
N ALA A 184 9.79 28.16 -12.34
CA ALA A 184 10.00 26.80 -11.83
C ALA A 184 9.21 25.77 -12.66
N ARG A 185 7.98 26.12 -13.04
CA ARG A 185 7.09 25.32 -13.91
C ARG A 185 7.57 25.20 -15.36
N LYS A 186 8.41 26.13 -15.85
CA LYS A 186 9.04 26.07 -17.18
C LYS A 186 10.32 25.24 -17.18
N SER A 187 11.13 25.29 -16.13
CA SER A 187 12.36 24.48 -16.04
C SER A 187 12.10 22.99 -15.87
N GLU A 188 10.96 22.58 -15.32
CA GLU A 188 10.56 21.16 -15.24
C GLU A 188 10.04 20.60 -16.57
N ARG A 189 9.58 21.43 -17.51
CA ARG A 189 9.14 20.97 -18.85
C ARG A 189 10.28 20.50 -19.75
N MET A 190 11.54 20.80 -19.40
CA MET A 190 12.73 20.49 -20.19
C MET A 190 13.35 19.13 -19.86
N LYS A 191 12.72 18.30 -19.02
CA LYS A 191 13.11 16.89 -18.85
C LYS A 191 12.02 15.98 -19.38
N PRO A 192 11.96 15.73 -20.71
CA PRO A 192 11.23 14.60 -21.22
C PRO A 192 12.04 13.36 -20.83
N GLU A 193 11.61 12.65 -19.78
CA GLU A 193 12.00 11.25 -19.65
C GLU A 193 11.42 10.54 -20.88
N GLY A 194 12.30 10.10 -21.77
CA GLY A 194 11.96 9.33 -22.95
C GLY A 194 11.31 8.02 -22.53
N ASN A 195 9.99 7.99 -22.52
CA ASN A 195 9.18 6.80 -22.68
C ASN A 195 7.85 7.23 -23.27
N GLU A 196 7.33 6.37 -24.15
CA GLU A 196 6.00 6.43 -24.75
C GLU A 196 4.99 6.96 -23.73
N ARG A 197 4.26 8.00 -24.13
CA ARG A 197 3.27 8.65 -23.28
C ARG A 197 2.24 7.60 -22.87
N ASP A 198 2.28 7.22 -21.60
CA ASP A 198 1.46 6.13 -21.04
C ASP A 198 -0.01 6.35 -21.39
N GLU A 199 -0.67 5.35 -22.01
CA GLU A 199 -2.06 5.47 -22.47
C GLU A 199 -2.98 5.90 -21.32
N GLY A 200 -2.72 5.43 -20.09
CA GLY A 200 -3.46 5.84 -18.90
C GLY A 200 -3.28 7.32 -18.51
N GLU A 201 -2.11 7.93 -18.78
CA GLU A 201 -1.93 9.38 -18.59
C GLU A 201 -2.75 10.20 -19.59
N LEU A 202 -2.89 9.70 -20.81
CA LEU A 202 -3.71 10.34 -21.84
C LEU A 202 -5.20 10.22 -21.52
N GLU A 203 -5.67 9.05 -21.11
CA GLU A 203 -7.07 8.81 -20.74
C GLU A 203 -7.56 9.71 -19.59
N ARG A 204 -6.67 10.03 -18.64
CA ARG A 204 -6.96 10.93 -17.53
C ARG A 204 -6.94 12.41 -17.90
N THR A 205 -6.44 12.76 -19.08
CA THR A 205 -6.35 14.16 -19.50
C THR A 205 -7.76 14.68 -19.84
N GLY A 206 -8.33 15.49 -18.95
CA GLY A 206 -9.67 16.07 -19.11
C GLY A 206 -10.69 15.61 -18.07
N GLN A 207 -10.34 14.67 -17.19
CA GLN A 207 -11.19 14.27 -16.07
C GLN A 207 -11.13 15.27 -14.90
N PRO A 208 -12.21 15.44 -14.13
CA PRO A 208 -12.20 16.32 -12.96
C PRO A 208 -11.52 15.68 -11.73
N VAL A 209 -11.46 14.34 -11.66
CA VAL A 209 -11.04 13.58 -10.48
C VAL A 209 -10.16 12.38 -10.83
N CYS A 210 -9.24 12.04 -9.94
CA CYS A 210 -8.47 10.79 -9.98
C CYS A 210 -8.44 10.19 -8.57
N ILE A 211 -8.82 8.91 -8.44
CA ILE A 211 -8.81 8.15 -7.20
C ILE A 211 -7.57 7.25 -7.18
N TYR A 212 -6.69 7.49 -6.21
CA TYR A 212 -5.50 6.66 -6.01
C TYR A 212 -5.83 5.41 -5.21
N GLU A 213 -5.63 4.24 -5.83
CA GLU A 213 -5.78 2.96 -5.15
C GLU A 213 -4.45 2.53 -4.56
N ILE A 214 -4.38 2.56 -3.23
CA ILE A 214 -3.15 2.25 -2.51
C ILE A 214 -3.07 0.74 -2.33
N TYR A 215 -1.98 0.13 -2.77
CA TYR A 215 -1.77 -1.31 -2.67
C TYR A 215 -0.34 -1.69 -2.31
N ARG A 216 -0.17 -2.94 -1.89
CA ARG A 216 1.12 -3.50 -1.53
C ARG A 216 1.35 -4.85 -2.19
N GLY A 217 2.31 -4.87 -3.12
CA GLY A 217 2.74 -6.07 -3.82
C GLY A 217 1.73 -6.57 -4.86
N GLU A 218 2.15 -7.59 -5.60
CA GLU A 218 1.44 -8.07 -6.79
C GLU A 218 0.12 -8.81 -6.45
N GLY A 219 0.01 -9.37 -5.24
CA GLY A 219 -1.19 -10.08 -4.79
C GLY A 219 -2.44 -9.20 -4.69
N ALA A 220 -2.28 -7.87 -4.69
CA ALA A 220 -3.39 -6.92 -4.67
C ALA A 220 -3.93 -6.60 -6.07
N TRP A 221 -3.16 -6.86 -7.15
CA TRP A 221 -3.51 -6.44 -8.51
C TRP A 221 -4.89 -6.90 -9.00
N PRO A 222 -5.36 -8.13 -8.71
CA PRO A 222 -6.68 -8.59 -9.17
C PRO A 222 -7.86 -7.82 -8.54
N PHE A 223 -7.62 -7.06 -7.47
CA PHE A 223 -8.65 -6.28 -6.79
C PHE A 223 -8.66 -4.81 -7.21
N LEU A 224 -7.69 -4.38 -8.02
CA LEU A 224 -7.58 -3.00 -8.46
C LEU A 224 -8.44 -2.75 -9.68
N HIS A 225 -9.03 -1.55 -9.73
CA HIS A 225 -9.84 -1.12 -10.83
C HIS A 225 -8.97 -0.81 -12.06
N HIS A 226 -9.59 -0.96 -13.22
CA HIS A 226 -9.04 -0.55 -14.50
C HIS A 226 -9.96 0.54 -15.04
N GLY A 227 -9.40 1.62 -15.56
CA GLY A 227 -10.15 2.76 -16.09
C GLY A 227 -9.51 4.08 -15.72
N SER A 228 -9.97 5.16 -16.35
CA SER A 228 -9.39 6.49 -16.22
C SER A 228 -9.58 7.09 -14.82
N LEU A 229 -10.69 6.78 -14.12
CA LEU A 229 -10.96 7.30 -12.78
C LEU A 229 -9.95 6.83 -11.72
N TYR A 230 -9.36 5.64 -11.90
CA TYR A 230 -8.52 4.99 -10.90
C TYR A 230 -7.05 4.94 -11.33
N ARG A 231 -6.15 5.23 -10.39
CA ARG A 231 -4.71 5.11 -10.59
C ARG A 231 -4.08 4.36 -9.44
N GLY A 232 -3.32 3.31 -9.74
CA GLY A 232 -2.66 2.54 -8.70
C GLY A 232 -1.48 3.30 -8.06
N ILE A 233 -1.27 3.13 -6.76
CA ILE A 233 -0.04 3.53 -6.09
C ILE A 233 0.51 2.38 -5.24
N THR A 234 1.72 1.95 -5.58
CA THR A 234 2.39 0.84 -4.90
C THR A 234 3.28 1.34 -3.76
N LEU A 235 3.20 0.68 -2.61
CA LEU A 235 4.15 0.82 -1.50
C LEU A 235 5.40 -0.07 -1.67
N SER A 236 5.44 -0.91 -2.71
CA SER A 236 6.57 -1.78 -3.02
C SER A 236 7.40 -1.18 -4.15
N LYS A 237 8.71 -1.04 -3.93
CA LYS A 237 9.68 -0.56 -4.93
C LYS A 237 9.61 -1.42 -6.20
N GLY A 238 9.34 -0.79 -7.34
CA GLY A 238 9.19 -1.47 -8.63
C GLY A 238 7.93 -2.33 -8.75
N GLY A 239 6.99 -2.28 -7.79
CA GLY A 239 5.80 -3.13 -7.76
C GLY A 239 4.62 -2.61 -8.58
N ARG A 240 4.87 -1.82 -9.63
CA ARG A 240 3.84 -1.27 -10.53
C ARG A 240 3.20 -2.39 -11.34
N ARG A 241 1.90 -2.29 -11.63
CA ARG A 241 1.26 -3.23 -12.56
C ARG A 241 1.91 -3.11 -13.96
N PRO A 242 2.11 -4.22 -14.68
CA PRO A 242 2.62 -4.17 -16.04
C PRO A 242 1.70 -3.36 -16.95
N ARG A 243 2.27 -2.45 -17.75
CA ARG A 243 1.53 -1.61 -18.71
C ARG A 243 0.44 -0.74 -18.06
N SER A 244 0.62 -0.36 -16.80
CA SER A 244 -0.22 0.67 -16.17
C SER A 244 0.62 1.86 -15.74
N ASP A 245 -0.07 2.99 -15.61
CA ASP A 245 0.41 4.30 -15.19
C ASP A 245 0.54 4.44 -13.66
N ASP A 246 0.69 3.32 -12.96
CA ASP A 246 0.77 3.27 -11.51
C ASP A 246 1.98 4.06 -10.98
N VAL A 247 1.79 4.71 -9.82
CA VAL A 247 2.83 5.50 -9.15
C VAL A 247 3.62 4.62 -8.18
N ASP A 248 4.95 4.72 -8.21
CA ASP A 248 5.81 4.12 -7.19
C ASP A 248 6.02 5.10 -6.03
N ALA A 249 5.42 4.79 -4.87
CA ALA A 249 5.53 5.65 -3.68
C ALA A 249 6.96 5.70 -3.14
N VAL A 250 7.70 4.58 -3.18
CA VAL A 250 9.07 4.48 -2.65
C VAL A 250 10.03 5.33 -3.48
N MET A 251 9.79 5.43 -4.78
CA MET A 251 10.62 6.28 -5.64
C MET A 251 10.40 7.77 -5.42
N ARG A 252 9.25 8.15 -4.88
CA ARG A 252 8.93 9.55 -4.56
C ARG A 252 9.32 9.93 -3.15
N LEU A 253 9.29 9.00 -2.20
CA LEU A 253 9.56 9.27 -0.80
C LEU A 253 10.54 8.24 -0.24
N SER A 254 11.80 8.64 -0.09
CA SER A 254 12.90 7.75 0.31
C SER A 254 12.69 7.10 1.68
N VAL A 255 11.93 7.74 2.59
CA VAL A 255 11.60 7.15 3.90
C VAL A 255 10.85 5.82 3.77
N LEU A 256 10.13 5.60 2.67
CA LEU A 256 9.39 4.36 2.42
C LEU A 256 10.27 3.22 1.90
N GLU A 257 11.53 3.49 1.58
CA GLU A 257 12.52 2.44 1.27
C GLU A 257 12.82 1.60 2.52
N ASP A 258 12.79 2.22 3.70
CA ASP A 258 12.85 1.51 4.96
C ASP A 258 11.52 0.79 5.25
N THR A 259 11.61 -0.53 5.38
CA THR A 259 10.48 -1.38 5.76
C THR A 259 9.81 -0.94 7.06
N TYR A 260 10.58 -0.44 8.04
CA TYR A 260 10.09 0.02 9.33
C TYR A 260 9.12 1.19 9.14
N TYR A 261 9.55 2.28 8.52
CA TYR A 261 8.71 3.46 8.31
C TYR A 261 7.57 3.19 7.33
N ARG A 262 7.80 2.38 6.30
CA ARG A 262 6.73 1.95 5.39
C ARG A 262 5.62 1.18 6.11
N ASP A 263 5.98 0.27 7.01
CA ASP A 263 5.00 -0.48 7.77
C ASP A 263 4.33 0.37 8.85
N LEU A 264 5.08 1.29 9.45
CA LEU A 264 4.60 2.22 10.46
C LEU A 264 3.53 3.18 9.91
N LEU A 265 3.79 3.76 8.72
CA LEU A 265 2.90 4.71 8.04
C LEU A 265 1.79 4.03 7.21
N CYS A 266 1.98 2.77 6.82
CA CYS A 266 1.08 2.03 5.93
C CYS A 266 0.66 2.82 4.67
N GLU A 267 -0.64 2.85 4.40
CA GLU A 267 -1.25 3.47 3.22
C GLU A 267 -1.11 4.99 3.25
N PHE A 268 -0.98 5.59 4.44
CA PHE A 268 -0.73 7.02 4.57
C PHE A 268 0.62 7.45 3.97
N GLY A 269 1.61 6.55 3.95
CA GLY A 269 2.89 6.77 3.27
C GLY A 269 2.70 7.04 1.76
N ALA A 270 1.73 6.39 1.12
CA ALA A 270 1.40 6.65 -0.29
C ALA A 270 0.81 8.06 -0.48
N MET A 271 -0.01 8.53 0.45
CA MET A 271 -0.55 9.90 0.42
C MET A 271 0.55 10.95 0.53
N PHE A 272 1.51 10.73 1.45
CA PHE A 272 2.71 11.56 1.55
C PHE A 272 3.54 11.57 0.27
N ALA A 273 3.70 10.41 -0.37
CA ALA A 273 4.41 10.29 -1.63
C ALA A 273 3.71 11.05 -2.78
N ILE A 274 2.38 11.03 -2.85
CA ILE A 274 1.62 11.83 -3.84
C ILE A 274 1.76 13.33 -3.56
N ALA A 275 1.67 13.73 -2.30
CA ALA A 275 1.77 15.14 -1.92
C ALA A 275 3.17 15.73 -2.16
N ASN A 276 4.23 14.92 -2.01
CA ASN A 276 5.59 15.33 -2.35
C ASN A 276 5.66 15.72 -3.84
N ARG A 277 5.86 17.00 -4.17
CA ARG A 277 5.84 17.51 -5.55
C ARG A 277 4.57 17.12 -6.32
N ILE A 278 3.41 17.40 -5.74
CA ILE A 278 2.10 16.99 -6.29
C ILE A 278 1.93 17.31 -7.79
N ASP A 279 2.38 18.48 -8.25
CA ASP A 279 2.26 18.94 -9.64
C ASP A 279 2.91 17.99 -10.68
N THR A 280 3.87 17.18 -10.25
CA THR A 280 4.57 16.21 -11.11
C THR A 280 3.71 14.98 -11.41
N VAL A 281 2.76 14.63 -10.53
CA VAL A 281 1.99 13.38 -10.62
C VAL A 281 0.49 13.61 -10.71
N HIS A 282 -0.03 14.64 -10.04
CA HIS A 282 -1.44 14.95 -9.97
C HIS A 282 -1.69 16.41 -10.37
N LYS A 283 -2.48 16.62 -11.42
CA LYS A 283 -2.79 17.95 -11.99
C LYS A 283 -4.29 18.26 -11.99
N LEU A 284 -5.11 17.36 -11.46
CA LEU A 284 -6.56 17.47 -11.48
C LEU A 284 -7.06 18.31 -10.28
N PRO A 285 -8.24 18.94 -10.39
CA PRO A 285 -8.81 19.72 -9.30
C PRO A 285 -9.25 18.87 -8.10
N TRP A 286 -9.58 17.60 -8.32
CA TRP A 286 -10.00 16.66 -7.27
C TRP A 286 -9.07 15.46 -7.16
N ILE A 287 -8.79 15.08 -5.91
CA ILE A 287 -7.97 13.93 -5.56
C ILE A 287 -8.72 13.03 -4.60
N GLY A 288 -8.75 11.75 -4.94
CA GLY A 288 -9.33 10.70 -4.10
C GLY A 288 -8.32 9.65 -3.72
N PHE A 289 -8.66 8.90 -2.69
CA PHE A 289 -7.93 7.72 -2.28
C PHE A 289 -8.91 6.57 -2.03
N GLN A 290 -8.41 5.36 -2.19
CA GLN A 290 -9.09 4.14 -1.83
C GLN A 290 -8.05 3.11 -1.39
N SER A 291 -8.27 2.49 -0.23
CA SER A 291 -7.51 1.29 0.12
C SER A 291 -7.87 0.15 -0.82
N TRP A 292 -6.89 -0.64 -1.29
CA TRP A 292 -7.16 -1.92 -1.99
C TRP A 292 -8.10 -2.84 -1.19
N ARG A 293 -8.15 -2.68 0.14
CA ARG A 293 -9.05 -3.40 1.04
C ARG A 293 -10.51 -3.08 0.82
N ALA A 294 -10.85 -1.88 0.35
CA ALA A 294 -12.22 -1.50 0.04
C ALA A 294 -12.77 -2.37 -1.10
N ALA A 295 -11.97 -2.58 -2.15
CA ALA A 295 -12.29 -3.51 -3.23
C ALA A 295 -12.37 -4.96 -2.72
N GLY A 296 -11.41 -5.39 -1.88
CA GLY A 296 -11.42 -6.72 -1.27
C GLY A 296 -12.66 -7.00 -0.39
N ARG A 297 -13.21 -5.97 0.27
CA ARG A 297 -14.44 -6.03 1.07
C ARG A 297 -15.72 -5.80 0.26
N LYS A 298 -15.61 -5.57 -1.05
CA LYS A 298 -16.74 -5.25 -1.97
C LYS A 298 -17.51 -4.00 -1.53
N VAL A 299 -16.79 -2.99 -1.08
CA VAL A 299 -17.33 -1.67 -0.70
C VAL A 299 -16.74 -0.54 -1.55
N SER A 300 -16.14 -0.87 -2.70
CA SER A 300 -15.75 0.10 -3.72
C SER A 300 -16.99 0.69 -4.41
N LEU A 301 -16.78 1.81 -5.10
CA LEU A 301 -17.84 2.44 -5.88
C LEU A 301 -18.27 1.51 -7.02
N SER A 302 -19.56 1.56 -7.34
CA SER A 302 -20.13 1.01 -8.56
C SER A 302 -20.06 2.04 -9.69
N GLU A 303 -20.16 1.59 -10.93
CA GLU A 303 -20.21 2.47 -12.13
C GLU A 303 -21.23 3.61 -11.98
N SER A 304 -22.43 3.34 -11.44
CA SER A 304 -23.43 4.38 -11.19
C SER A 304 -23.00 5.41 -10.15
N ALA A 305 -22.26 5.00 -9.12
CA ALA A 305 -21.75 5.90 -8.10
C ALA A 305 -20.54 6.70 -8.60
N GLU A 306 -19.70 6.10 -9.45
CA GLU A 306 -18.59 6.75 -10.15
C GLU A 306 -19.10 7.86 -11.08
N GLU A 307 -20.09 7.57 -11.91
CA GLU A 307 -20.74 8.56 -12.80
C GLU A 307 -21.32 9.73 -12.00
N THR A 308 -21.96 9.43 -10.86
CA THR A 308 -22.54 10.47 -10.00
C THR A 308 -21.44 11.35 -9.39
N LEU A 309 -20.33 10.75 -8.97
CA LEU A 309 -19.18 11.46 -8.43
C LEU A 309 -18.54 12.38 -9.49
N GLU A 310 -18.28 11.86 -10.69
CA GLU A 310 -17.68 12.62 -11.79
C GLU A 310 -18.56 13.80 -12.20
N LYS A 311 -19.87 13.57 -12.34
CA LYS A 311 -20.83 14.62 -12.67
C LYS A 311 -20.86 15.70 -11.59
N THR A 312 -20.90 15.31 -10.32
CA THR A 312 -20.90 16.25 -9.20
C THR A 312 -19.62 17.08 -9.19
N MET A 313 -18.46 16.49 -9.48
CA MET A 313 -17.17 17.20 -9.48
C MET A 313 -16.95 18.11 -10.69
N ALA A 314 -17.68 17.86 -11.79
CA ALA A 314 -17.72 18.73 -12.95
C ALA A 314 -18.60 19.97 -12.77
N GLU A 315 -19.53 19.95 -11.80
CA GLU A 315 -20.39 21.08 -11.50
C GLU A 315 -19.62 22.21 -10.77
N GLU A 316 -19.83 23.46 -11.19
CA GLU A 316 -19.24 24.63 -10.53
C GLU A 316 -19.93 24.84 -9.16
N ASN A 317 -19.14 24.90 -8.07
CA ASN A 317 -19.47 25.31 -6.67
C ASN A 317 -19.22 24.29 -5.54
N HIS A 318 -18.13 23.54 -5.60
CA HIS A 318 -17.78 22.57 -4.54
C HIS A 318 -16.46 22.89 -3.83
N GLU A 319 -16.22 24.17 -3.53
CA GLU A 319 -15.15 24.53 -2.60
C GLU A 319 -15.47 23.94 -1.22
N ASP A 320 -14.50 23.22 -0.65
CA ASP A 320 -14.50 22.75 0.74
C ASP A 320 -15.50 21.62 1.11
N VAL A 321 -15.75 20.69 0.18
CA VAL A 321 -16.51 19.44 0.41
C VAL A 321 -15.59 18.20 0.40
N ILE A 322 -15.90 17.20 1.23
CA ILE A 322 -15.28 15.88 1.24
C ILE A 322 -16.36 14.83 1.04
N TYR A 323 -16.21 14.02 0.00
CA TYR A 323 -17.06 12.86 -0.26
C TYR A 323 -16.37 11.59 0.26
N TYR A 324 -17.11 10.71 0.92
CA TYR A 324 -16.59 9.41 1.37
C TYR A 324 -17.68 8.34 1.26
N TRP A 325 -17.29 7.08 1.08
CA TRP A 325 -18.26 6.01 0.78
C TRP A 325 -18.14 4.76 1.66
N VAL A 326 -17.04 4.61 2.40
CA VAL A 326 -16.92 3.53 3.38
C VAL A 326 -17.16 4.11 4.77
N PRO A 327 -18.30 3.79 5.42
CA PRO A 327 -18.58 4.24 6.78
C PRO A 327 -17.79 3.38 7.78
N MET A 328 -17.31 4.02 8.84
CA MET A 328 -16.79 3.35 10.02
C MET A 328 -17.93 2.54 10.64
N ASP A 329 -17.64 1.29 11.00
CA ASP A 329 -18.60 0.38 11.61
C ASP A 329 -18.88 0.82 13.05
N THR A 330 -19.73 1.83 13.21
CA THR A 330 -20.17 2.32 14.52
C THR A 330 -21.42 1.56 14.94
N ASP A 331 -21.27 0.64 15.89
CA ASP A 331 -22.41 0.23 16.71
C ASP A 331 -23.04 1.51 17.29
N GLN A 332 -24.37 1.66 17.20
CA GLN A 332 -25.11 2.87 17.59
C GLN A 332 -24.84 3.34 19.04
N THR A 333 -24.19 2.51 19.85
CA THR A 333 -23.84 2.79 21.25
C THR A 333 -22.42 3.35 21.45
N SER A 334 -21.55 3.28 20.44
CA SER A 334 -20.12 3.64 20.57
C SER A 334 -19.83 5.02 19.97
N ASN A 335 -19.15 5.90 20.73
CA ASN A 335 -18.69 7.18 20.20
C ASN A 335 -17.37 7.02 19.42
N PHE A 336 -17.03 8.02 18.61
CA PHE A 336 -15.85 8.03 17.73
C PHE A 336 -14.55 7.62 18.46
N TRP A 337 -14.25 8.25 19.61
CA TRP A 337 -13.03 7.97 20.36
C TRP A 337 -13.02 6.58 20.98
N SER A 338 -14.16 6.09 21.47
CA SER A 338 -14.30 4.72 21.97
C SER A 338 -14.07 3.68 20.89
N MET A 339 -14.53 3.93 19.66
CA MET A 339 -14.21 3.07 18.52
C MET A 339 -12.71 3.09 18.22
N CYS A 340 -12.10 4.27 18.21
CA CYS A 340 -10.66 4.38 18.00
C CYS A 340 -9.86 3.64 19.08
N ASP A 341 -10.26 3.74 20.36
CA ASP A 341 -9.64 3.03 21.47
C ASP A 341 -9.78 1.51 21.30
N CYS A 342 -10.95 1.02 20.87
CA CYS A 342 -11.17 -0.40 20.58
C CYS A 342 -10.21 -0.93 19.50
N LEU A 343 -9.93 -0.09 18.49
CA LEU A 343 -9.01 -0.43 17.41
C LEU A 343 -7.53 -0.26 17.81
N ASN A 344 -7.18 0.53 18.84
CA ASN A 344 -5.79 0.86 19.15
C ASN A 344 -5.39 0.54 20.60
N ALA A 345 -5.67 -0.69 21.05
CA ALA A 345 -5.27 -1.19 22.36
C ALA A 345 -5.72 -0.32 23.56
N GLY A 346 -6.76 0.52 23.41
CA GLY A 346 -7.26 1.42 24.44
C GLY A 346 -6.52 2.75 24.59
N HIS A 347 -5.53 3.03 23.73
CA HIS A 347 -4.63 4.18 23.88
C HIS A 347 -4.80 5.26 22.80
N CYS A 348 -5.81 5.15 21.92
CA CYS A 348 -5.98 6.11 20.82
C CYS A 348 -6.21 7.52 21.35
N ARG A 349 -7.15 7.67 22.29
CA ARG A 349 -7.52 8.98 22.83
C ARG A 349 -6.34 9.68 23.48
N THR A 350 -5.64 8.98 24.36
CA THR A 350 -4.51 9.54 25.11
C THR A 350 -3.36 9.90 24.17
N LEU A 351 -3.02 9.02 23.23
CA LEU A 351 -1.91 9.29 22.30
C LEU A 351 -2.24 10.35 21.27
N PHE A 352 -3.50 10.42 20.82
CA PHE A 352 -3.94 11.53 19.99
C PHE A 352 -3.82 12.85 20.75
N GLU A 353 -4.35 12.90 21.98
CA GLU A 353 -4.30 14.09 22.82
C GLU A 353 -2.86 14.55 23.07
N ASP A 354 -1.97 13.63 23.44
CA ASP A 354 -0.56 13.92 23.71
C ASP A 354 0.17 14.38 22.44
N ALA A 355 -0.09 13.74 21.29
CA ALA A 355 0.53 14.13 20.02
C ALA A 355 0.01 15.49 19.55
N PHE A 356 -1.29 15.75 19.69
CA PHE A 356 -1.88 17.04 19.35
C PHE A 356 -1.34 18.14 20.27
N ARG A 357 -1.24 17.86 21.58
CA ARG A 357 -0.67 18.76 22.57
C ARG A 357 0.78 19.10 22.26
N ASN A 358 1.59 18.09 21.96
CA ASN A 358 3.00 18.24 21.64
C ASN A 358 3.20 19.00 20.32
N MET A 359 2.42 18.70 19.27
CA MET A 359 2.49 19.38 17.97
C MET A 359 2.23 20.89 18.09
N TYR A 360 1.25 21.30 18.89
CA TYR A 360 0.92 22.72 19.09
C TYR A 360 1.60 23.38 20.30
N GLY A 361 2.45 22.66 21.04
CA GLY A 361 3.09 23.17 22.26
C GLY A 361 2.10 23.57 23.36
N LEU A 362 0.99 22.85 23.51
CA LEU A 362 -0.08 23.20 24.45
C LEU A 362 0.27 22.83 25.90
N PRO A 363 0.00 23.70 26.90
CA PRO A 363 0.22 23.38 28.31
C PRO A 363 -0.72 22.29 28.82
N GLU A 364 -0.29 21.47 29.80
CA GLU A 364 -1.02 20.32 30.36
C GLU A 364 -2.48 20.59 30.78
N GLY A 365 -2.83 21.84 31.14
CA GLY A 365 -4.19 22.22 31.54
C GLY A 365 -5.15 22.58 30.39
N VAL A 366 -4.67 22.65 29.15
CA VAL A 366 -5.49 22.95 27.96
C VAL A 366 -6.00 21.65 27.35
N ALA A 367 -7.29 21.60 26.98
CA ALA A 367 -7.86 20.45 26.27
C ALA A 367 -7.19 20.30 24.90
N ALA A 368 -6.65 19.11 24.61
CA ALA A 368 -5.99 18.77 23.35
C ALA A 368 -6.66 17.61 22.60
N LEU A 369 -7.79 17.12 23.11
CA LEU A 369 -8.64 16.13 22.45
C LEU A 369 -9.87 16.81 21.83
N PRO A 370 -9.98 16.87 20.49
CA PRO A 370 -11.13 17.47 19.82
C PRO A 370 -12.44 16.69 20.07
N PRO A 371 -13.57 17.38 20.38
CA PRO A 371 -14.85 16.72 20.59
C PRO A 371 -15.43 16.21 19.27
N MET A 372 -15.78 14.92 19.23
CA MET A 372 -16.40 14.26 18.09
C MET A 372 -17.83 13.84 18.47
N PRO A 373 -18.88 14.37 17.80
CA PRO A 373 -20.27 14.15 18.20
C PRO A 373 -20.72 12.69 17.99
N ASN A 374 -21.77 12.32 18.71
CA ASN A 374 -22.53 11.09 18.47
C ASN A 374 -23.97 11.47 18.08
N ASP A 375 -24.10 12.04 16.90
CA ASP A 375 -25.34 12.53 16.28
C ASP A 375 -26.06 11.47 15.42
N GLY A 376 -25.48 10.27 15.32
CA GLY A 376 -26.02 9.15 14.54
C GLY A 376 -25.57 9.14 13.07
N ASP A 377 -24.73 10.10 12.67
CA ASP A 377 -24.10 10.15 11.36
C ASP A 377 -22.82 9.29 11.30
N TYR A 378 -22.33 9.03 10.08
CA TYR A 378 -21.25 8.09 9.81
C TYR A 378 -19.88 8.77 9.68
N TRP A 379 -18.81 8.11 10.11
CA TRP A 379 -17.43 8.57 9.88
C TRP A 379 -16.75 7.81 8.73
N SER A 380 -15.73 8.37 8.07
CA SER A 380 -14.99 7.68 7.00
C SER A 380 -13.98 6.66 7.54
N THR A 381 -13.79 5.54 6.83
CA THR A 381 -12.74 4.52 7.05
C THR A 381 -12.13 4.06 5.71
N LEU A 382 -11.09 3.21 5.75
CA LEU A 382 -10.35 2.63 4.62
C LEU A 382 -9.82 3.64 3.61
N HIS A 383 -9.50 4.86 4.07
CA HIS A 383 -9.03 5.97 3.24
C HIS A 383 -9.90 6.21 1.99
N SER A 384 -11.21 5.93 2.11
CA SER A 384 -12.15 5.88 0.97
C SER A 384 -12.91 7.20 0.86
N TRP A 385 -12.23 8.21 0.33
CA TRP A 385 -12.72 9.57 0.22
C TRP A 385 -12.11 10.33 -0.96
N VAL A 386 -12.81 11.39 -1.41
CA VAL A 386 -12.34 12.35 -2.41
C VAL A 386 -12.56 13.78 -1.91
N MET A 387 -11.59 14.66 -2.16
CA MET A 387 -11.64 16.08 -1.81
C MET A 387 -10.90 16.95 -2.84
N PRO A 388 -11.09 18.28 -2.82
CA PRO A 388 -10.33 19.16 -3.70
C PRO A 388 -8.83 19.06 -3.44
N THR A 389 -8.00 19.08 -4.48
CA THR A 389 -6.54 19.00 -4.37
C THR A 389 -5.93 20.03 -3.41
N PRO A 390 -6.38 21.30 -3.37
CA PRO A 390 -5.90 22.27 -2.37
C PRO A 390 -6.24 21.88 -0.93
N SER A 391 -7.37 21.20 -0.73
CA SER A 391 -7.84 20.72 0.58
C SER A 391 -6.97 19.56 1.06
N PHE A 392 -6.64 18.65 0.15
CA PHE A 392 -5.71 17.55 0.41
C PHE A 392 -4.35 18.05 0.85
N LEU A 393 -3.80 19.09 0.23
CA LEU A 393 -2.50 19.66 0.65
C LEU A 393 -2.54 20.24 2.07
N LYS A 394 -3.63 20.92 2.46
CA LYS A 394 -3.83 21.40 3.83
C LYS A 394 -3.92 20.25 4.84
N PHE A 395 -4.63 19.19 4.47
CA PHE A 395 -4.74 17.97 5.27
C PHE A 395 -3.36 17.32 5.46
N ILE A 396 -2.59 17.17 4.38
CA ILE A 396 -1.26 16.56 4.43
C ILE A 396 -0.30 17.37 5.32
N MET A 397 -0.30 18.70 5.20
CA MET A 397 0.50 19.58 6.04
C MET A 397 0.21 19.39 7.54
N PHE A 398 -1.06 19.32 7.93
CA PHE A 398 -1.43 18.97 9.31
C PHE A 398 -0.94 17.57 9.69
N THR A 399 -1.21 16.57 8.85
CA THR A 399 -0.93 15.16 9.20
C THR A 399 0.56 14.86 9.31
N ARG A 400 1.44 15.48 8.53
CA ARG A 400 2.89 15.24 8.65
C ARG A 400 3.46 15.76 9.96
N MET A 401 3.01 16.93 10.42
CA MET A 401 3.40 17.48 11.73
C MET A 401 2.82 16.63 12.86
N PHE A 402 1.58 16.16 12.70
CA PHE A 402 0.95 15.28 13.69
C PHE A 402 1.68 13.93 13.79
N VAL A 403 2.03 13.32 12.66
CA VAL A 403 2.78 12.06 12.57
C VAL A 403 4.14 12.20 13.25
N ASP A 404 4.83 13.32 13.01
CA ASP A 404 6.11 13.60 13.65
C ASP A 404 5.98 13.73 15.17
N SER A 405 4.97 14.48 15.62
CA SER A 405 4.68 14.63 17.03
C SER A 405 4.31 13.29 17.70
N LEU A 406 3.49 12.46 17.04
CA LEU A 406 3.14 11.11 17.49
C LEU A 406 4.39 10.21 17.55
N HIS A 407 5.29 10.34 16.58
CA HIS A 407 6.52 9.57 16.53
C HIS A 407 7.46 9.89 17.69
N SER A 408 7.60 11.18 18.04
CA SER A 408 8.43 11.63 19.16
C SER A 408 8.00 11.03 20.50
N LEU A 409 6.69 10.81 20.70
CA LEU A 409 6.15 10.18 21.91
C LEU A 409 6.53 8.69 22.03
N ASN A 410 6.83 8.05 20.90
CA ASN A 410 7.24 6.64 20.87
C ASN A 410 8.77 6.47 21.06
N GLY A 411 9.53 7.58 21.11
CA GLY A 411 10.99 7.64 21.01
C GLY A 411 11.82 7.05 22.15
N ASN A 412 11.21 6.56 23.24
CA ASN A 412 11.96 5.93 24.34
C ASN A 412 12.28 4.44 24.14
N ASN A 413 11.78 3.83 23.07
CA ASN A 413 12.02 2.41 22.83
C ASN A 413 12.65 2.22 21.45
N THR A 414 13.96 1.96 21.43
CA THR A 414 14.75 1.59 20.25
C THR A 414 14.38 0.22 19.66
N GLU A 415 13.34 -0.43 20.17
CA GLU A 415 12.85 -1.70 19.65
C GLU A 415 11.65 -1.48 18.71
N PRO A 416 11.68 -2.01 17.47
CA PRO A 416 10.51 -2.06 16.58
C PRO A 416 9.27 -2.76 17.19
N ALA A 417 9.43 -3.41 18.36
CA ALA A 417 8.42 -4.16 19.09
C ALA A 417 7.63 -3.35 20.13
N SER A 418 7.87 -2.05 20.27
CA SER A 418 7.18 -1.19 21.24
C SER A 418 6.42 -0.08 20.53
N CYS A 419 5.14 -0.33 20.34
CA CYS A 419 4.17 0.65 19.89
C CYS A 419 3.04 0.64 20.92
N LEU A 420 2.68 1.82 21.42
CA LEU A 420 1.61 1.98 22.43
C LEU A 420 0.21 1.73 21.85
N LEU A 421 0.03 1.87 20.53
CA LEU A 421 -1.23 1.61 19.82
C LEU A 421 -1.45 0.12 19.47
N GLY A 422 -0.46 -0.74 19.69
CA GLY A 422 -0.47 -2.13 19.23
C GLY A 422 -0.37 -3.15 20.37
N ALA A 423 -1.35 -4.06 20.45
CA ALA A 423 -1.34 -5.13 21.46
C ALA A 423 -0.57 -6.38 21.00
N SER A 424 -0.57 -6.68 19.69
CA SER A 424 0.11 -7.83 19.10
C SER A 424 1.30 -7.41 18.23
N LEU A 425 2.20 -8.37 17.92
CA LEU A 425 3.37 -8.09 17.06
C LEU A 425 2.99 -7.50 15.68
N PRO A 426 1.97 -8.00 14.95
CA PRO A 426 1.52 -7.37 13.71
C PRO A 426 0.96 -5.96 13.90
N GLN A 427 0.23 -5.71 14.99
CA GLN A 427 -0.31 -4.38 15.27
C GLN A 427 0.79 -3.39 15.61
N LYS A 428 1.82 -3.82 16.33
CA LYS A 428 2.98 -2.98 16.66
C LYS A 428 3.79 -2.58 15.42
N ARG A 429 3.89 -3.49 14.44
CA ARG A 429 4.51 -3.22 13.13
C ARG A 429 3.72 -2.17 12.33
N HIS A 430 2.40 -2.17 12.44
CA HIS A 430 1.49 -1.26 11.74
C HIS A 430 0.89 -0.22 12.71
N CYS A 431 1.76 0.35 13.55
CA CYS A 431 1.38 1.13 14.72
C CYS A 431 0.45 2.30 14.41
N TYR A 432 0.82 3.13 13.42
CA TYR A 432 0.10 4.38 13.16
C TYR A 432 -1.07 4.19 12.20
N CYS A 433 -1.16 3.07 11.50
CA CYS A 433 -2.08 2.91 10.37
C CYS A 433 -3.54 3.22 10.74
N ARG A 434 -3.99 2.75 11.90
CA ARG A 434 -5.36 2.97 12.39
C ARG A 434 -5.61 4.38 12.89
N ILE A 435 -4.65 5.01 13.58
CA ILE A 435 -4.82 6.39 14.04
C ILE A 435 -4.74 7.38 12.86
N LEU A 436 -3.90 7.10 11.86
CA LEU A 436 -3.81 7.90 10.64
C LEU A 436 -5.05 7.79 9.77
N GLU A 437 -5.70 6.63 9.76
CA GLU A 437 -6.96 6.40 9.05
C GLU A 437 -8.08 7.34 9.50
N ILE A 438 -8.13 7.68 10.79
CA ILE A 438 -9.19 8.51 11.34
C ILE A 438 -8.91 10.02 11.27
N LEU A 439 -7.68 10.44 10.94
CA LEU A 439 -7.29 11.85 10.93
C LEU A 439 -8.13 12.69 9.97
N VAL A 440 -8.53 12.12 8.84
CA VAL A 440 -9.36 12.83 7.85
C VAL A 440 -10.69 13.27 8.45
N ASN A 441 -11.28 12.45 9.34
CA ASN A 441 -12.55 12.77 10.00
C ASN A 441 -12.40 13.96 10.95
N ILE A 442 -11.35 13.93 11.78
CA ILE A 442 -11.05 14.99 12.75
C ILE A 442 -10.75 16.29 12.01
N TRP A 443 -9.87 16.23 11.01
CA TRP A 443 -9.50 17.38 10.21
C TRP A 443 -10.72 17.97 9.49
N ALA A 444 -11.51 17.15 8.79
CA ALA A 444 -12.70 17.56 8.04
C ALA A 444 -13.75 18.24 8.94
N TYR A 445 -14.06 17.61 10.08
CA TYR A 445 -15.06 18.08 11.01
C TYR A 445 -14.65 19.43 11.62
N HIS A 446 -13.44 19.50 12.17
CA HIS A 446 -12.99 20.67 12.93
C HIS A 446 -12.47 21.83 12.07
N SER A 447 -12.08 21.59 10.82
CA SER A 447 -11.80 22.68 9.85
C SER A 447 -13.08 23.22 9.20
N GLY A 448 -14.25 22.67 9.52
CA GLY A 448 -15.53 23.15 9.03
C GLY A 448 -15.83 22.77 7.58
N ARG A 449 -15.28 21.65 7.10
CA ARG A 449 -15.57 21.13 5.76
C ARG A 449 -16.92 20.42 5.73
N LYS A 450 -17.61 20.55 4.60
CA LYS A 450 -18.83 19.77 4.35
C LYS A 450 -18.44 18.31 4.17
N MET A 451 -19.04 17.41 4.93
CA MET A 451 -18.80 15.97 4.81
C MET A 451 -20.03 15.33 4.19
N VAL A 452 -19.84 14.58 3.11
CA VAL A 452 -20.93 13.98 2.36
C VAL A 452 -20.67 12.49 2.21
N TYR A 453 -21.57 11.70 2.77
CA TYR A 453 -21.59 10.26 2.52
C TYR A 453 -22.17 9.99 1.13
N LEU A 454 -21.42 9.25 0.32
CA LEU A 454 -21.84 8.74 -0.97
C LEU A 454 -22.12 7.25 -0.83
N ASN A 455 -23.34 6.81 -1.17
CA ASN A 455 -23.66 5.40 -1.21
C ASN A 455 -22.87 4.73 -2.36
N PRO A 456 -21.99 3.74 -2.07
CA PRO A 456 -21.13 3.14 -3.08
C PRO A 456 -21.91 2.36 -4.15
N VAL A 457 -23.14 1.92 -3.87
CA VAL A 457 -23.96 1.12 -4.78
C VAL A 457 -24.93 1.98 -5.60
N THR A 458 -25.57 2.96 -4.98
CA THR A 458 -26.62 3.77 -5.65
C THR A 458 -26.13 5.11 -6.18
N GLY A 459 -24.99 5.61 -5.68
CA GLY A 459 -24.53 6.97 -5.95
C GLY A 459 -25.30 8.05 -5.20
N GLU A 460 -26.27 7.70 -4.33
CA GLU A 460 -26.99 8.69 -3.54
C GLU A 460 -26.07 9.35 -2.52
N SER A 461 -26.08 10.69 -2.49
CA SER A 461 -25.25 11.48 -1.58
C SER A 461 -26.08 12.13 -0.48
N LYS A 462 -25.63 12.05 0.78
CA LYS A 462 -26.24 12.71 1.94
C LYS A 462 -25.16 13.42 2.76
N GLU A 463 -25.40 14.69 3.10
CA GLU A 463 -24.54 15.41 4.06
C GLU A 463 -24.61 14.77 5.44
N GLN A 464 -23.46 14.71 6.09
CA GLN A 464 -23.23 14.08 7.39
C GLN A 464 -22.57 15.12 8.29
N HIS A 465 -22.95 15.11 9.57
CA HIS A 465 -22.53 16.09 10.56
C HIS A 465 -22.78 17.51 10.04
N LEU A 466 -24.05 17.90 9.85
CA LEU A 466 -24.46 19.16 9.22
C LEU A 466 -23.60 20.33 9.67
N ARG A 467 -22.96 21.03 8.73
CA ARG A 467 -21.98 22.09 9.04
C ARG A 467 -22.57 23.18 9.93
N GLU A 468 -23.85 23.51 9.73
CA GLU A 468 -24.57 24.56 10.47
C GLU A 468 -24.86 24.18 11.93
N GLU A 469 -24.89 22.89 12.26
CA GLU A 469 -25.22 22.38 13.60
C GLU A 469 -23.97 22.15 14.48
N ARG A 470 -22.76 22.37 13.91
CA ARG A 470 -21.49 22.15 14.62
C ARG A 470 -21.15 23.32 15.55
N ASN A 471 -21.39 23.15 16.85
CA ASN A 471 -21.15 24.21 17.85
C ASN A 471 -19.72 24.25 18.42
N GLU A 472 -18.95 23.16 18.36
CA GLU A 472 -17.64 23.02 19.04
C GLU A 472 -16.49 22.70 18.06
N MET A 473 -16.45 23.39 16.91
CA MET A 473 -15.36 23.21 15.95
C MET A 473 -14.04 23.81 16.43
N TRP A 474 -12.94 23.18 16.05
CA TRP A 474 -11.58 23.59 16.43
C TRP A 474 -10.87 24.32 15.29
N VAL A 475 -11.62 25.18 14.57
CA VAL A 475 -11.19 25.82 13.31
C VAL A 475 -9.83 26.51 13.43
N LYS A 476 -9.57 27.14 14.59
CA LYS A 476 -8.31 27.85 14.85
C LYS A 476 -7.08 26.97 14.74
N PHE A 477 -7.17 25.71 15.13
CA PHE A 477 -6.05 24.76 15.07
C PHE A 477 -5.78 24.29 13.63
N PHE A 478 -6.84 24.21 12.82
CA PHE A 478 -6.76 23.75 11.43
C PHE A 478 -6.72 24.88 10.41
N ASP A 479 -6.48 26.11 10.87
CA ASP A 479 -6.35 27.27 10.00
C ASP A 479 -5.08 27.15 9.13
N PHE A 480 -5.20 27.48 7.84
CA PHE A 480 -4.10 27.34 6.90
C PHE A 480 -2.90 28.22 7.28
N THR A 481 -3.14 29.44 7.78
CA THR A 481 -2.05 30.35 8.13
C THR A 481 -1.26 29.84 9.32
N LEU A 482 -1.93 29.28 10.32
CA LEU A 482 -1.28 28.66 11.47
C LEU A 482 -0.48 27.44 11.06
N LEU A 483 -1.11 26.48 10.36
CA LEU A 483 -0.43 25.25 9.95
C LEU A 483 0.78 25.53 9.05
N LYS A 484 0.67 26.54 8.19
CA LYS A 484 1.78 26.96 7.33
C LYS A 484 2.92 27.58 8.12
N SER A 485 2.62 28.45 9.08
CA SER A 485 3.65 29.04 9.97
C SER A 485 4.39 27.96 10.72
N MET A 486 3.68 27.02 11.35
CA MET A 486 4.30 25.93 12.10
C MET A 486 5.19 25.04 11.22
N ASP A 487 4.78 24.80 9.98
CA ASP A 487 5.58 24.02 9.04
C ASP A 487 6.84 24.75 8.56
N GLU A 488 6.76 26.07 8.40
CA GLU A 488 7.92 26.92 8.10
C GLU A 488 8.89 26.99 9.29
N ASP A 489 8.36 27.08 10.53
CA ASP A 489 9.15 27.09 11.76
C ASP A 489 9.94 25.77 11.93
N LEU A 490 9.30 24.61 11.73
CA LEU A 490 9.98 23.31 11.72
C LEU A 490 11.09 23.23 10.65
N ALA A 491 10.91 23.93 9.53
CA ALA A 491 11.89 23.98 8.45
C ALA A 491 13.12 24.79 8.79
N GLU A 492 12.92 25.91 9.46
CA GLU A 492 14.01 26.71 10.01
C GLU A 492 14.78 25.89 11.06
N GLU A 493 14.08 25.22 11.99
CA GLU A 493 14.72 24.35 12.99
C GLU A 493 15.55 23.21 12.37
N ALA A 494 15.07 22.65 11.26
CA ALA A 494 15.76 21.56 10.57
C ALA A 494 17.01 22.03 9.85
N ASP A 495 16.94 23.19 9.20
CA ASP A 495 18.10 23.78 8.53
C ASP A 495 19.14 24.31 9.55
N ASP A 496 18.72 24.76 10.73
CA ASP A 496 19.61 25.18 11.82
C ASP A 496 20.26 24.01 12.58
N GLY A 497 19.81 22.77 12.33
CA GLY A 497 20.34 21.59 13.00
C GLY A 497 20.04 21.56 14.50
N MET A 498 19.00 22.26 14.95
CA MET A 498 18.59 22.40 16.36
C MET A 498 17.81 21.17 16.89
N HIS A 499 17.96 20.03 16.22
CA HIS A 499 17.12 18.86 16.40
C HIS A 499 17.40 18.12 17.74
N PRO A 500 16.34 17.70 18.47
CA PRO A 500 16.50 16.83 19.63
C PRO A 500 16.78 15.39 19.19
N GLY A 501 18.06 15.04 19.01
CA GLY A 501 18.50 13.66 18.75
C GLY A 501 18.38 13.22 17.29
N LYS A 502 19.23 12.27 16.87
CA LYS A 502 19.40 11.87 15.45
C LYS A 502 18.34 10.92 14.89
N ASP A 503 17.54 10.27 15.75
CA ASP A 503 16.75 9.08 15.36
C ASP A 503 15.23 9.21 15.60
N GLN A 504 14.71 10.39 15.95
CA GLN A 504 13.31 10.59 16.34
C GLN A 504 12.53 11.56 15.45
N TRP A 505 13.16 12.14 14.43
CA TRP A 505 12.54 13.16 13.60
C TRP A 505 12.12 12.58 12.24
N LEU A 506 10.80 12.48 12.04
CA LEU A 506 10.18 11.91 10.84
C LEU A 506 9.78 13.01 9.85
N TRP A 507 9.57 14.23 10.33
CA TRP A 507 9.61 15.45 9.55
C TRP A 507 11.09 15.84 9.31
N PRO A 508 11.51 16.30 8.11
CA PRO A 508 10.77 16.53 6.88
C PRO A 508 10.68 15.30 5.95
N LEU A 509 11.11 14.11 6.39
CA LEU A 509 11.18 12.90 5.55
C LEU A 509 9.83 12.44 4.98
N THR A 510 8.72 12.96 5.53
CA THR A 510 7.34 12.69 5.13
C THR A 510 6.79 13.62 4.05
N GLY A 511 7.59 14.53 3.47
CA GLY A 511 7.13 15.30 2.32
C GLY A 511 8.02 16.47 1.94
N GLN A 512 7.61 17.22 0.92
CA GLN A 512 8.33 18.43 0.52
C GLN A 512 8.03 19.57 1.47
N VAL A 513 9.08 20.26 1.90
CA VAL A 513 8.99 21.46 2.70
C VAL A 513 9.40 22.65 1.85
N PHE A 514 8.62 23.73 1.92
CA PHE A 514 8.92 24.98 1.26
C PHE A 514 8.92 26.09 2.30
N TRP A 515 10.09 26.68 2.53
CA TRP A 515 10.23 27.87 3.37
C TRP A 515 11.21 28.86 2.71
N PRO A 516 11.14 30.16 3.02
CA PRO A 516 11.93 31.19 2.35
C PRO A 516 13.44 30.94 2.32
N GLY A 517 14.01 30.34 3.38
CA GLY A 517 15.45 30.06 3.46
C GLY A 517 15.96 29.06 2.42
N ILE A 518 15.12 28.16 1.91
CA ILE A 518 15.49 27.27 0.79
C ILE A 518 15.77 28.11 -0.47
N ALA A 519 14.93 29.11 -0.76
CA ALA A 519 15.10 29.95 -1.94
C ALA A 519 16.36 30.84 -1.83
N ASP A 520 16.66 31.34 -0.63
CA ASP A 520 17.89 32.10 -0.38
C ASP A 520 19.13 31.20 -0.48
N ARG A 521 19.09 29.97 0.04
CA ARG A 521 20.15 28.97 -0.15
C ARG A 521 20.38 28.61 -1.61
N GLU A 522 19.31 28.34 -2.37
CA GLU A 522 19.42 28.08 -3.81
C GLU A 522 20.04 29.27 -4.56
N ARG A 523 19.73 30.51 -4.14
CA ARG A 523 20.34 31.72 -4.69
C ARG A 523 21.83 31.80 -4.37
N GLU A 524 22.22 31.50 -3.13
CA GLU A 524 23.63 31.45 -2.71
C GLU A 524 24.41 30.37 -3.43
N GLU A 525 23.88 29.16 -3.57
CA GLU A 525 24.51 28.07 -4.32
C GLU A 525 24.69 28.44 -5.81
N LYS A 526 23.67 29.05 -6.42
CA LYS A 526 23.79 29.57 -7.80
C LYS A 526 24.88 30.64 -7.88
N TYR A 527 24.99 31.51 -6.89
CA TYR A 527 26.05 32.52 -6.82
C TYR A 527 27.45 31.90 -6.67
N ILE A 528 27.61 30.90 -5.80
CA ILE A 528 28.86 30.15 -5.60
C ILE A 528 29.25 29.40 -6.89
N LYS A 529 28.31 28.72 -7.55
CA LYS A 529 28.54 28.06 -8.84
C LYS A 529 28.96 29.06 -9.92
N LYS A 530 28.36 30.26 -9.95
CA LYS A 530 28.79 31.35 -10.86
C LYS A 530 30.21 31.81 -10.55
N LEU A 531 30.59 31.98 -9.28
CA LEU A 531 31.95 32.34 -8.88
C LEU A 531 32.97 31.26 -9.25
N ASP A 532 32.65 29.98 -9.05
CA ASP A 532 33.50 28.85 -9.43
C ASP A 532 33.66 28.76 -10.96
N LYS A 533 32.57 28.92 -11.74
CA LYS A 533 32.64 29.01 -13.22
C LYS A 533 33.55 30.15 -13.67
N LYS A 534 33.45 31.33 -13.02
CA LYS A 534 34.34 32.48 -13.26
C LYS A 534 35.79 32.17 -12.90
N LEU A 535 36.06 31.54 -11.76
CA LEU A 535 37.41 31.19 -11.32
C LEU A 535 38.05 30.16 -12.27
N LYS A 536 37.32 29.09 -12.61
CA LYS A 536 37.74 28.09 -13.61
C LYS A 536 38.01 28.71 -14.98
N SER A 537 37.18 29.66 -15.42
CA SER A 537 37.40 30.37 -16.69
C SER A 537 38.68 31.22 -16.66
N LYS A 538 38.96 31.93 -15.56
CA LYS A 538 40.18 32.71 -15.38
C LYS A 538 41.41 31.83 -15.33
N VAL A 539 41.35 30.70 -14.62
CA VAL A 539 42.44 29.71 -14.58
C VAL A 539 42.72 29.16 -15.97
N LYS A 540 41.67 28.73 -16.71
CA LYS A 540 41.81 28.28 -18.11
C LYS A 540 42.43 29.36 -19.01
N LEU A 541 42.07 30.64 -18.83
CA LEU A 541 42.62 31.75 -19.60
C LEU A 541 44.11 31.97 -19.28
N LEU A 542 44.48 31.94 -17.99
CA LEU A 542 45.88 32.05 -17.56
C LEU A 542 46.72 30.85 -18.02
N GLU A 543 46.18 29.64 -18.00
CA GLU A 543 46.82 28.45 -18.57
C GLU A 543 47.03 28.58 -20.09
N ARG A 544 46.01 29.08 -20.82
CA ARG A 544 46.11 29.37 -22.26
C ARG A 544 47.19 30.40 -22.56
N GLN A 545 47.34 31.43 -21.72
CA GLN A 545 48.41 32.44 -21.86
C GLN A 545 49.80 31.88 -21.54
N LYS A 546 49.91 30.95 -20.57
CA LYS A 546 51.19 30.36 -20.17
C LYS A 546 51.67 29.23 -21.09
N LEU A 547 50.77 28.40 -21.61
CA LEU A 547 51.10 27.16 -22.34
C LEU A 547 50.75 27.21 -23.83
N GLY A 548 50.13 28.29 -24.30
CA GLY A 548 49.64 28.41 -25.69
C GLY A 548 48.46 27.49 -25.99
N TYR A 549 47.88 27.63 -27.19
CA TYR A 549 46.75 26.82 -27.63
C TYR A 549 47.20 25.39 -27.95
N LYS A 550 47.08 24.45 -27.00
CA LYS A 550 47.23 23.02 -27.32
C LYS A 550 45.95 22.53 -27.98
N GLN A 551 45.84 22.65 -29.29
CA GLN A 551 44.85 21.90 -30.05
C GLN A 551 45.16 20.40 -29.85
N LYS A 552 44.18 19.63 -29.37
CA LYS A 552 44.24 18.18 -29.55
C LYS A 552 44.07 17.92 -31.05
N PRO A 553 45.02 17.24 -31.72
CA PRO A 553 44.81 16.86 -33.10
C PRO A 553 43.59 15.93 -33.17
N LEU A 554 42.65 16.26 -34.04
CA LEU A 554 41.56 15.36 -34.40
C LEU A 554 42.18 14.23 -35.23
N GLY A 555 42.42 13.08 -34.59
CA GLY A 555 42.92 11.87 -35.24
C GLY A 555 44.03 11.18 -34.47
N GLN A 556 43.65 10.37 -33.48
CA GLN A 556 44.27 9.07 -33.19
C GLN A 556 43.29 8.18 -32.44
#